data_AF-A0A0H2SS40-F1
#
_entry.id   AF-A0A0H2SS40-F1
#
_cell.length_a   1.000
_cell.length_b   1.000
_cell.length_c   1.000
_cell.angle_alpha   90.00
_cell.angle_beta   90.00
_cell.angle_gamma   90.00
#
_symmetry.space_group_name_H-M   'P 1'
#
loop_
_entity.id
_entity.type
_entity.pdbx_description
1 polymer ?
#
loop_
_entity_poly.entity_id
_entity_poly.type
_entity_poly.pdbx_seq_one_letter_code
_entity_poly.pdbx_strand_id
1 'polypeptide(L)'
;MQSFECHSLARSKTSSSSTHSTATAPNLVGPGRTIGLLFDWLGRGLESFLNKRALQLNLGPEAVARDIRRLRRHEEISLMVRFATPYAHVSQAKERKLRRLCKNLLKYARSHVHSTQIKALAEITDLAMEDPLIRATLCACNLGQLVPSYKEPDLIMATMRAVGSIENAEVHELWTGALLQSRGDFETISPETFDRLALANSLSGKIPLGYSMQ
;
A
#
# COMPACT_ATOMS: atom_id res chain seq x y z
N MET A 1 -16.51 27.87 25.00
CA MET A 1 -15.19 28.32 25.50
C MET A 1 -14.98 27.67 26.86
N GLN A 2 -14.30 26.53 26.90
CA GLN A 2 -13.94 25.83 28.14
C GLN A 2 -12.43 25.93 28.29
N SER A 3 -12.02 26.63 29.34
CA SER A 3 -10.67 26.80 29.83
C SER A 3 -10.18 25.49 30.46
N PHE A 4 -9.01 25.00 30.03
CA PHE A 4 -8.35 23.86 30.67
C PHE A 4 -7.18 24.36 31.52
N GLU A 5 -7.27 24.03 32.81
CA GLU A 5 -6.34 24.40 33.86
C GLU A 5 -5.06 23.56 33.86
N CYS A 6 -4.01 24.18 34.36
CA CYS A 6 -2.63 23.72 34.41
C CYS A 6 -2.40 22.89 35.67
N HIS A 7 -2.05 21.61 35.56
CA HIS A 7 -1.58 20.80 36.69
C HIS A 7 -0.07 20.55 36.58
N SER A 8 0.69 21.35 37.32
CA SER A 8 2.12 21.10 37.58
C SER A 8 2.26 19.98 38.62
N LEU A 9 2.75 18.82 38.22
CA LEU A 9 3.12 17.76 39.15
C LEU A 9 4.62 17.81 39.43
N ALA A 10 4.89 18.29 40.65
CA ALA A 10 6.20 18.26 41.26
C ALA A 10 6.65 16.83 41.61
N ARG A 11 7.98 16.72 41.72
CA ARG A 11 8.70 15.89 42.69
C ARG A 11 8.93 14.42 42.31
N SER A 12 10.19 14.12 42.06
CA SER A 12 10.88 13.02 42.74
C SER A 12 12.36 13.33 42.85
N LYS A 13 12.82 13.52 44.09
CA LYS A 13 14.24 13.61 44.44
C LYS A 13 14.87 12.26 44.12
N THR A 14 15.71 12.23 43.11
CA THR A 14 16.64 11.15 42.81
C THR A 14 17.51 10.94 44.04
N SER A 15 17.22 9.88 44.79
CA SER A 15 18.09 9.40 45.85
C SER A 15 19.26 8.68 45.19
N SER A 16 20.40 9.34 45.18
CA SER A 16 21.70 8.81 44.79
C SER A 16 22.14 7.74 45.79
N SER A 17 21.65 6.51 45.62
CA SER A 17 22.20 5.34 46.31
C SER A 17 23.52 4.99 45.65
N SER A 18 24.63 5.30 46.33
CA SER A 18 25.96 4.87 45.96
C SER A 18 26.07 3.35 46.16
N THR A 19 25.74 2.59 45.13
CA THR A 19 26.09 1.16 45.08
C THR A 19 27.61 1.06 44.99
N HIS A 20 28.18 0.58 46.09
CA HIS A 20 29.59 0.22 46.24
C HIS A 20 30.11 -0.52 45.00
N SER A 21 31.14 0.05 44.38
CA SER A 21 31.93 -0.58 43.33
C SER A 21 32.65 -1.81 43.89
N THR A 22 32.03 -2.99 43.79
CA THR A 22 32.79 -4.23 43.61
C THR A 22 33.27 -4.24 42.17
N ALA A 23 34.31 -3.44 41.92
CA ALA A 23 35.08 -3.45 40.69
C ALA A 23 35.74 -4.82 40.52
N THR A 24 35.00 -5.78 39.98
CA THR A 24 35.61 -6.93 39.29
C THR A 24 36.49 -6.35 38.19
N ALA A 25 37.81 -6.64 38.28
CA ALA A 25 38.82 -6.13 37.36
C ALA A 25 38.33 -6.22 35.89
N PRO A 26 38.48 -5.15 35.08
CA PRO A 26 37.79 -5.00 33.79
C PRO A 26 38.17 -6.01 32.68
N ASN A 27 38.95 -7.04 32.98
CA ASN A 27 39.48 -8.01 32.01
C ASN A 27 39.64 -9.45 32.52
N LEU A 28 38.95 -9.84 33.60
CA LEU A 28 38.91 -11.25 33.98
C LEU A 28 37.85 -11.98 33.13
N VAL A 29 38.26 -13.09 32.52
CA VAL A 29 37.45 -13.94 31.63
C VAL A 29 36.39 -14.65 32.48
N GLY A 30 35.31 -13.94 32.81
CA GLY A 30 34.18 -14.47 33.54
C GLY A 30 33.20 -15.19 32.60
N PRO A 31 32.61 -16.33 33.01
CA PRO A 31 31.66 -17.08 32.17
C PRO A 31 30.44 -16.26 31.73
N GLY A 32 30.04 -15.23 32.49
CA GLY A 32 28.99 -14.30 32.10
C GLY A 32 29.31 -13.45 30.86
N ARG A 33 30.59 -13.18 30.57
CA ARG A 33 31.00 -12.35 29.43
C ARG A 33 30.89 -13.11 28.10
N THR A 34 31.13 -14.41 28.10
CA THR A 34 30.97 -15.27 26.91
C THR A 34 29.51 -15.35 26.47
N ILE A 35 28.58 -15.47 27.42
CA ILE A 35 27.14 -15.49 27.14
C ILE A 35 26.67 -14.11 26.63
N GLY A 36 27.18 -13.02 27.22
CA GLY A 36 26.89 -11.66 26.73
C GLY A 36 27.32 -11.46 25.27
N LEU A 37 28.53 -11.90 24.91
CA LEU A 37 29.02 -11.83 23.53
C LEU A 37 28.17 -12.67 22.54
N LEU A 38 27.67 -13.82 22.99
CA LEU A 38 26.77 -14.65 22.18
C LEU A 38 25.43 -13.94 21.92
N PHE A 39 24.84 -13.33 22.95
CA PHE A 39 23.60 -12.56 22.79
C PHE A 39 23.79 -11.31 21.94
N ASP A 40 24.90 -10.58 22.11
CA ASP A 40 25.22 -9.41 21.29
C ASP A 40 25.40 -9.79 19.81
N TRP A 41 26.05 -10.93 19.55
CA TRP A 41 26.20 -11.45 18.20
C TRP A 41 24.85 -11.87 17.61
N LEU A 42 24.02 -12.56 18.39
CA LEU A 42 22.69 -12.98 17.96
C LEU A 42 21.76 -11.79 17.71
N GLY A 43 21.83 -10.75 18.55
CA GLY A 43 21.09 -9.50 18.40
C GLY A 43 21.43 -8.80 17.09
N ARG A 44 22.72 -8.64 16.77
CA ARG A 44 23.18 -8.06 15.50
C ARG A 44 22.76 -8.90 14.30
N GLY A 45 22.80 -10.23 14.43
CA GLY A 45 22.32 -11.15 13.41
C GLY A 45 20.83 -10.96 13.10
N LEU A 46 19.99 -10.94 14.15
CA LEU A 46 18.55 -10.77 14.05
C LEU A 46 18.18 -9.39 13.51
N GLU A 47 18.84 -8.33 13.98
CA GLU A 47 18.63 -6.97 13.47
C GLU A 47 18.96 -6.90 11.98
N SER A 48 20.09 -7.45 11.54
CA SER A 48 20.46 -7.47 10.12
C SER A 48 19.46 -8.28 9.27
N PHE A 49 18.92 -9.37 9.82
CA PHE A 49 17.92 -10.20 9.15
C PHE A 49 16.59 -9.48 9.02
N LEU A 50 16.12 -8.84 10.09
CA LEU A 50 14.91 -8.02 10.10
C LEU A 50 15.05 -6.82 9.18
N ASN A 51 16.20 -6.17 9.14
CA ASN A 51 16.43 -5.00 8.28
C ASN A 51 16.48 -5.41 6.80
N LYS A 52 17.16 -6.51 6.46
CA LYS A 52 17.14 -7.09 5.10
C LYS A 52 15.75 -7.57 4.71
N ARG A 53 15.01 -8.21 5.62
CA ARG A 53 13.61 -8.60 5.39
C ARG A 53 12.72 -7.38 5.24
N ALA A 54 12.92 -6.30 6.00
CA ALA A 54 12.13 -5.09 5.88
C ALA A 54 12.31 -4.40 4.53
N LEU A 55 13.55 -4.35 4.04
CA LEU A 55 13.89 -3.86 2.70
C LEU A 55 13.34 -4.79 1.60
N GLN A 56 13.48 -6.11 1.75
CA GLN A 56 12.96 -7.08 0.77
C GLN A 56 11.42 -7.16 0.77
N LEU A 57 10.79 -6.88 1.89
CA LEU A 57 9.35 -7.03 2.05
C LEU A 57 8.59 -5.75 1.78
N ASN A 58 9.24 -4.61 1.49
CA ASN A 58 8.55 -3.34 1.21
C ASN A 58 7.41 -3.14 2.24
N LEU A 59 7.76 -3.21 3.54
CA LEU A 59 6.84 -3.47 4.69
C LEU A 59 5.88 -2.32 5.03
N GLY A 60 5.28 -1.69 4.03
CA GLY A 60 4.27 -0.68 4.23
C GLY A 60 3.20 -0.74 3.15
N PRO A 61 1.97 -0.32 3.46
CA PRO A 61 0.93 -0.17 2.45
C PRO A 61 1.39 0.74 1.29
N GLU A 62 2.15 1.80 1.57
CA GLU A 62 2.64 2.75 0.57
C GLU A 62 3.60 2.09 -0.43
N ALA A 63 4.44 1.16 0.04
CA ALA A 63 5.39 0.47 -0.83
C ALA A 63 4.69 -0.57 -1.71
N VAL A 64 3.69 -1.28 -1.18
CA VAL A 64 2.83 -2.16 -1.99
C VAL A 64 2.05 -1.35 -3.02
N ALA A 65 1.51 -0.19 -2.63
CA ALA A 65 0.82 0.70 -3.56
C ALA A 65 1.74 1.21 -4.67
N ARG A 66 2.98 1.61 -4.33
CA ARG A 66 4.01 1.97 -5.31
C ARG A 66 4.32 0.83 -6.27
N ASP A 67 4.42 -0.41 -5.78
CA ASP A 67 4.64 -1.58 -6.63
C ASP A 67 3.45 -1.84 -7.58
N ILE A 68 2.22 -1.57 -7.13
CA ILE A 68 1.01 -1.62 -7.98
C ILE A 68 1.09 -0.54 -9.07
N ARG A 69 1.39 0.71 -8.70
CA ARG A 69 1.54 1.84 -9.64
C ARG A 69 2.61 1.55 -10.69
N ARG A 70 3.76 0.98 -10.30
CA ARG A 70 4.83 0.55 -11.21
C ARG A 70 4.39 -0.60 -12.11
N LEU A 71 3.70 -1.61 -11.57
CA LEU A 71 3.20 -2.74 -12.35
C LEU A 71 2.21 -2.29 -13.44
N ARG A 72 1.42 -1.26 -13.15
CA ARG A 72 0.46 -0.62 -14.06
C ARG A 72 1.04 0.56 -14.85
N ARG A 73 2.32 0.87 -14.67
CA ARG A 73 3.03 1.96 -15.37
C ARG A 73 2.30 3.30 -15.25
N HIS A 74 1.88 3.62 -14.03
CA HIS A 74 1.17 4.89 -13.77
C HIS A 74 2.01 6.13 -14.10
N GLU A 75 3.34 6.00 -14.14
CA GLU A 75 4.22 7.10 -14.55
C GLU A 75 4.31 7.26 -16.08
N GLU A 76 4.05 6.21 -16.85
CA GLU A 76 4.17 6.21 -18.31
C GLU A 76 2.83 6.46 -19.02
N ILE A 77 1.73 5.99 -18.43
CA ILE A 77 0.40 5.98 -19.06
C ILE A 77 -0.47 7.05 -18.43
N SER A 78 -0.97 7.98 -19.24
CA SER A 78 -1.89 9.02 -18.78
C SER A 78 -3.18 8.43 -18.23
N LEU A 79 -3.80 9.11 -17.27
CA LEU A 79 -5.03 8.66 -16.62
C LEU A 79 -6.11 8.34 -17.67
N MET A 80 -6.33 9.21 -18.65
CA MET A 80 -7.30 9.00 -19.74
C MET A 80 -7.10 7.69 -20.50
N VAL A 81 -5.86 7.33 -20.84
CA VAL A 81 -5.58 6.08 -21.58
C VAL A 81 -5.95 4.85 -20.73
N ARG A 82 -5.73 4.92 -19.41
CA ARG A 82 -6.11 3.82 -18.49
C ARG A 82 -7.61 3.63 -18.42
N PHE A 83 -8.39 4.72 -18.46
CA PHE A 83 -9.84 4.66 -18.45
C PHE A 83 -10.42 4.21 -19.80
N ALA A 84 -9.85 4.65 -20.91
CA ALA A 84 -10.30 4.23 -22.24
C ALA A 84 -9.98 2.76 -22.54
N THR A 85 -8.86 2.24 -22.03
CA THR A 85 -8.37 0.89 -22.34
C THR A 85 -7.89 0.12 -21.11
N PRO A 86 -8.75 -0.14 -20.10
CA PRO A 86 -8.33 -0.67 -18.80
C PRO A 86 -7.63 -2.04 -18.89
N TYR A 87 -8.01 -2.85 -19.88
CA TYR A 87 -7.58 -4.23 -20.05
C TYR A 87 -6.50 -4.44 -21.13
N ALA A 88 -6.13 -3.43 -21.91
CA ALA A 88 -5.47 -3.65 -23.20
C ALA A 88 -4.06 -4.26 -23.15
N HIS A 89 -3.43 -4.43 -21.97
CA HIS A 89 -2.00 -4.80 -21.89
C HIS A 89 -1.62 -5.71 -20.71
N VAL A 90 -2.59 -6.36 -20.07
CA VAL A 90 -2.31 -7.16 -18.87
C VAL A 90 -2.24 -8.65 -19.20
N SER A 91 -0.99 -9.13 -19.33
CA SER A 91 -0.72 -10.57 -19.31
C SER A 91 -1.27 -11.21 -18.03
N GLN A 92 -1.77 -12.45 -18.14
CA GLN A 92 -2.27 -13.23 -17.01
C GLN A 92 -1.27 -13.31 -15.84
N ALA A 93 0.03 -13.38 -16.12
CA ALA A 93 1.06 -13.38 -15.08
C ALA A 93 1.08 -12.06 -14.29
N LYS A 94 0.92 -10.92 -14.97
CA LYS A 94 0.83 -9.60 -14.33
C LYS A 94 -0.46 -9.46 -13.52
N GLU A 95 -1.58 -9.98 -14.02
CA GLU A 95 -2.86 -9.96 -13.30
C GLU A 95 -2.79 -10.75 -11.99
N ARG A 96 -2.19 -11.95 -12.03
CA ARG A 96 -1.95 -12.75 -10.80
C ARG A 96 -1.07 -12.02 -9.81
N LYS A 97 -0.02 -11.33 -10.29
CA LYS A 97 0.85 -10.50 -9.45
C LYS A 97 0.08 -9.31 -8.86
N LEU A 98 -0.72 -8.61 -9.66
CA LEU A 98 -1.55 -7.49 -9.21
C LEU A 98 -2.52 -7.94 -8.11
N ARG A 99 -3.22 -9.05 -8.34
CA ARG A 99 -4.14 -9.64 -7.36
C ARG A 99 -3.44 -9.97 -6.04
N ARG A 100 -2.21 -10.49 -6.09
CA ARG A 100 -1.40 -10.75 -4.88
C ARG A 100 -1.07 -9.45 -4.14
N LEU A 101 -0.71 -8.38 -4.84
CA LEU A 101 -0.43 -7.08 -4.23
C LEU A 101 -1.69 -6.46 -3.61
N CYS A 102 -2.83 -6.50 -4.31
CA CYS A 102 -4.12 -6.05 -3.76
C CYS A 102 -4.49 -6.81 -2.47
N LYS A 103 -4.31 -8.15 -2.45
CA LYS A 103 -4.51 -8.95 -1.22
C LYS A 103 -3.57 -8.55 -0.08
N ASN A 104 -2.31 -8.22 -0.39
CA ASN A 104 -1.38 -7.71 0.62
C ASN A 104 -1.84 -6.36 1.18
N LEU A 105 -2.35 -5.46 0.33
CA LEU A 105 -2.88 -4.16 0.74
C LEU A 105 -4.10 -4.33 1.66
N LEU A 106 -5.03 -5.23 1.32
CA LEU A 106 -6.16 -5.60 2.17
C LEU A 106 -5.71 -6.21 3.51
N LYS A 107 -4.61 -6.97 3.53
CA LYS A 107 -4.02 -7.48 4.77
C LYS A 107 -3.52 -6.33 5.67
N TYR A 108 -2.92 -5.28 5.12
CA TYR A 108 -2.51 -4.10 5.90
C TYR A 108 -3.69 -3.30 6.43
N ALA A 109 -4.78 -3.19 5.66
CA ALA A 109 -6.02 -2.57 6.14
C ALA A 109 -6.62 -3.30 7.37
N ARG A 110 -6.28 -4.58 7.54
CA ARG A 110 -6.68 -5.42 8.69
C ARG A 110 -5.63 -5.52 9.80
N SER A 111 -4.53 -4.77 9.71
CA SER A 111 -3.49 -4.76 10.73
C SER A 111 -4.04 -4.30 12.08
N HIS A 112 -3.50 -4.81 13.19
CA HIS A 112 -3.83 -4.30 14.54
C HIS A 112 -3.21 -2.93 14.83
N VAL A 113 -2.38 -2.41 13.92
CA VAL A 113 -1.73 -1.10 14.06
C VAL A 113 -2.58 -0.04 13.35
N HIS A 114 -3.23 0.82 14.11
CA HIS A 114 -4.18 1.81 13.62
C HIS A 114 -3.62 2.70 12.49
N SER A 115 -2.39 3.22 12.68
CA SER A 115 -1.73 4.05 11.66
C SER A 115 -1.49 3.30 10.35
N THR A 116 -1.15 2.01 10.41
CA THR A 116 -1.00 1.16 9.22
C THR A 116 -2.34 0.95 8.51
N GLN A 117 -3.44 0.77 9.25
CA GLN A 117 -4.77 0.61 8.66
C GLN A 117 -5.21 1.85 7.89
N ILE A 118 -5.14 3.03 8.52
CA ILE A 118 -5.53 4.29 7.87
C ILE A 118 -4.74 4.51 6.59
N LYS A 119 -3.42 4.31 6.62
CA LYS A 119 -2.60 4.46 5.42
C LYS A 119 -2.94 3.45 4.33
N ALA A 120 -3.19 2.20 4.70
CA ALA A 120 -3.61 1.18 3.73
C ALA A 120 -4.96 1.52 3.08
N LEU A 121 -5.92 2.00 3.85
CA LEU A 121 -7.23 2.41 3.35
C LEU A 121 -7.15 3.64 2.44
N ALA A 122 -6.30 4.61 2.78
CA ALA A 122 -6.02 5.76 1.91
C ALA A 122 -5.46 5.31 0.56
N GLU A 123 -4.42 4.46 0.56
CA GLU A 123 -3.83 3.93 -0.68
C GLU A 123 -4.81 3.07 -1.49
N ILE A 124 -5.67 2.28 -0.83
CA ILE A 124 -6.75 1.55 -1.51
C ILE A 124 -7.69 2.53 -2.22
N THR A 125 -8.06 3.62 -1.55
CA THR A 125 -8.97 4.64 -2.08
C THR A 125 -8.35 5.29 -3.31
N ASP A 126 -7.11 5.77 -3.21
CA ASP A 126 -6.40 6.42 -4.31
C ASP A 126 -6.23 5.50 -5.51
N LEU A 127 -5.76 4.26 -5.30
CA LEU A 127 -5.58 3.29 -6.38
C LEU A 127 -6.88 2.90 -7.08
N ALA A 128 -7.97 2.75 -6.32
CA ALA A 128 -9.28 2.44 -6.88
C ALA A 128 -9.84 3.61 -7.71
N MET A 129 -9.51 4.85 -7.31
CA MET A 129 -9.91 6.04 -8.06
C MET A 129 -9.09 6.27 -9.33
N GLU A 130 -7.80 5.92 -9.31
CA GLU A 130 -6.86 6.17 -10.41
C GLU A 130 -6.89 5.14 -11.54
N ASP A 131 -7.29 3.89 -11.28
CA ASP A 131 -7.20 2.78 -12.24
C ASP A 131 -8.40 1.81 -12.13
N PRO A 132 -9.30 1.79 -13.14
CA PRO A 132 -10.47 0.90 -13.14
C PRO A 132 -10.13 -0.59 -13.02
N LEU A 133 -8.97 -1.02 -13.53
CA LEU A 133 -8.55 -2.41 -13.42
C LEU A 133 -8.17 -2.77 -11.99
N ILE A 134 -7.50 -1.87 -11.27
CA ILE A 134 -7.15 -2.09 -9.87
C ILE A 134 -8.43 -2.16 -9.04
N ARG A 135 -9.39 -1.27 -9.31
CA ARG A 135 -10.72 -1.29 -8.70
C ARG A 135 -11.42 -2.64 -8.90
N ALA A 136 -11.52 -3.11 -10.14
CA ALA A 136 -12.12 -4.41 -10.46
C ALA A 136 -11.40 -5.57 -9.75
N THR A 137 -10.05 -5.51 -9.68
CA THR A 137 -9.25 -6.52 -8.99
C THR A 137 -9.48 -6.50 -7.47
N LEU A 138 -9.60 -5.33 -6.86
CA LEU A 138 -9.91 -5.16 -5.45
C LEU A 138 -11.31 -5.68 -5.12
N CYS A 139 -12.30 -5.37 -5.96
CA CYS A 139 -13.66 -5.91 -5.84
C CYS A 139 -13.67 -7.44 -5.84
N ALA A 140 -12.89 -8.07 -6.74
CA ALA A 140 -12.72 -9.51 -6.79
C ALA A 140 -11.95 -10.12 -5.59
N CYS A 141 -11.28 -9.30 -4.75
CA CYS A 141 -10.49 -9.77 -3.62
C CYS A 141 -11.28 -9.96 -2.30
N ASN A 142 -12.62 -9.99 -2.37
CA ASN A 142 -13.53 -10.26 -1.26
C ASN A 142 -13.52 -9.14 -0.19
N LEU A 143 -14.20 -8.02 -0.51
CA LEU A 143 -14.24 -6.79 0.29
C LEU A 143 -14.88 -6.96 1.67
N GLY A 144 -15.62 -8.03 1.92
CA GLY A 144 -16.18 -8.33 3.25
C GLY A 144 -15.13 -8.42 4.36
N GLN A 145 -13.84 -8.44 4.02
CA GLN A 145 -12.74 -8.38 4.98
C GLN A 145 -12.34 -6.96 5.43
N LEU A 146 -12.89 -5.91 4.83
CA LEU A 146 -12.62 -4.50 5.18
C LEU A 146 -13.42 -4.01 6.39
N VAL A 147 -14.03 -4.87 7.18
CA VAL A 147 -14.73 -4.45 8.40
C VAL A 147 -13.70 -3.97 9.43
N PRO A 148 -13.80 -2.71 9.92
CA PRO A 148 -12.85 -2.18 10.86
C PRO A 148 -13.01 -2.88 12.20
N SER A 149 -11.90 -3.32 12.79
CA SER A 149 -11.91 -3.95 14.12
C SER A 149 -12.13 -2.95 15.26
N TYR A 150 -11.89 -1.66 15.00
CA TYR A 150 -11.94 -0.60 16.00
C TYR A 150 -13.09 0.36 15.70
N LYS A 151 -13.67 0.96 16.74
CA LYS A 151 -14.79 1.91 16.66
C LYS A 151 -14.35 3.37 16.49
N GLU A 152 -13.12 3.58 16.02
CA GLU A 152 -12.58 4.92 15.83
C GLU A 152 -13.25 5.58 14.61
N PRO A 153 -13.75 6.82 14.74
CA PRO A 153 -14.53 7.47 13.68
C PRO A 153 -13.71 7.66 12.39
N ASP A 154 -12.42 8.00 12.53
CA ASP A 154 -11.53 8.21 11.39
C ASP A 154 -11.32 6.92 10.59
N LEU A 155 -11.18 5.79 11.28
CA LEU A 155 -11.02 4.47 10.66
C LEU A 155 -12.32 4.04 9.95
N ILE A 156 -13.48 4.27 10.58
CA ILE A 156 -14.78 4.00 9.96
C ILE A 156 -14.94 4.82 8.68
N MET A 157 -14.63 6.12 8.74
CA MET A 157 -14.72 7.01 7.57
C MET A 157 -13.72 6.61 6.47
N ALA A 158 -12.49 6.27 6.82
CA ALA A 158 -11.49 5.78 5.87
C ALA A 158 -11.95 4.46 5.21
N THR A 159 -12.56 3.57 5.99
CA THR A 159 -13.11 2.31 5.49
C THR A 159 -14.26 2.55 4.54
N MET A 160 -15.23 3.39 4.93
CA MET A 160 -16.38 3.73 4.08
C MET A 160 -15.94 4.36 2.76
N ARG A 161 -14.93 5.24 2.78
CA ARG A 161 -14.35 5.81 1.56
C ARG A 161 -13.72 4.75 0.67
N ALA A 162 -12.92 3.85 1.26
CA ALA A 162 -12.26 2.78 0.51
C ALA A 162 -13.27 1.77 -0.08
N VAL A 163 -14.30 1.38 0.68
CA VAL A 163 -15.37 0.50 0.17
C VAL A 163 -16.17 1.21 -0.91
N GLY A 164 -16.55 2.46 -0.67
CA GLY A 164 -17.30 3.28 -1.62
C GLY A 164 -16.54 3.51 -2.93
N SER A 165 -15.22 3.73 -2.91
CA SER A 165 -14.44 3.89 -4.14
C SER A 165 -14.30 2.59 -4.93
N ILE A 166 -14.45 1.42 -4.28
CA ILE A 166 -14.40 0.12 -4.95
C ILE A 166 -15.76 -0.28 -5.52
N GLU A 167 -16.83 -0.10 -4.75
CA GLU A 167 -18.18 -0.56 -5.12
C GLU A 167 -18.89 0.35 -6.12
N ASN A 168 -18.69 1.68 -6.02
CA ASN A 168 -19.40 2.64 -6.86
C ASN A 168 -18.77 2.80 -8.24
N ALA A 169 -18.79 1.74 -9.05
CA ALA A 169 -18.30 1.78 -10.43
C ALA A 169 -19.05 2.81 -11.28
N GLU A 170 -20.35 3.00 -11.04
CA GLU A 170 -21.20 3.97 -11.75
C GLU A 170 -20.71 5.41 -11.57
N VAL A 171 -20.32 5.78 -10.35
CA VAL A 171 -19.77 7.11 -10.06
C VAL A 171 -18.52 7.33 -10.91
N HIS A 172 -17.68 6.30 -11.05
CA HIS A 172 -16.50 6.40 -11.90
C HIS A 172 -16.82 6.52 -13.39
N GLU A 173 -17.85 5.84 -13.89
CA GLU A 173 -18.29 6.02 -15.27
C GLU A 173 -18.74 7.46 -15.53
N LEU A 174 -19.51 8.04 -14.59
CA LEU A 174 -19.91 9.45 -14.66
C LEU A 174 -18.70 10.39 -14.67
N TRP A 175 -17.70 10.13 -13.81
CA TRP A 175 -16.49 10.95 -13.76
C TRP A 175 -15.64 10.78 -15.01
N THR A 176 -15.59 9.58 -15.58
CA THR A 176 -14.89 9.33 -16.84
C THR A 176 -15.56 10.09 -17.97
N GLY A 177 -16.89 10.05 -18.06
CA GLY A 177 -17.66 10.83 -19.01
C GLY A 177 -17.46 12.34 -18.83
N ALA A 178 -17.52 12.83 -17.59
CA ALA A 178 -17.32 14.25 -17.28
C ALA A 178 -15.90 14.73 -17.59
N LEU A 179 -14.87 13.96 -17.24
CA LEU A 179 -13.47 14.28 -17.53
C LEU A 179 -13.16 14.27 -19.03
N LEU A 180 -13.80 13.38 -19.78
CA LEU A 180 -13.70 13.36 -21.25
C LEU A 180 -14.41 14.56 -21.87
N GLN A 181 -15.57 14.96 -21.33
CA GLN A 181 -16.32 16.12 -21.80
C GLN A 181 -15.63 17.45 -21.47
N SER A 182 -15.10 17.61 -20.25
CA SER A 182 -14.48 18.87 -19.79
C SER A 182 -13.18 19.21 -20.53
N ARG A 183 -12.60 18.25 -21.26
CA ARG A 183 -11.35 18.43 -22.00
C ARG A 183 -11.55 18.63 -23.50
N GLY A 184 -12.79 18.62 -23.99
CA GLY A 184 -13.14 18.97 -25.37
C GLY A 184 -12.66 20.36 -25.81
N ASP A 185 -12.32 21.24 -24.85
CA ASP A 185 -11.80 22.58 -25.11
C ASP A 185 -10.26 22.66 -25.11
N PHE A 186 -9.54 21.58 -24.76
CA PHE A 186 -8.09 21.56 -24.61
C PHE A 186 -7.42 20.69 -25.68
N GLU A 187 -7.32 21.26 -26.87
CA GLU A 187 -6.49 20.86 -28.02
C GLU A 187 -6.78 19.49 -28.64
N THR A 188 -7.02 19.54 -29.96
CA THR A 188 -7.04 18.45 -30.92
C THR A 188 -5.83 17.52 -30.77
N ILE A 189 -5.92 16.53 -29.88
CA ILE A 189 -5.14 15.31 -29.99
C ILE A 189 -5.56 14.68 -31.31
N SER A 190 -4.69 14.81 -32.32
CA SER A 190 -4.93 14.29 -33.66
C SER A 190 -5.39 12.82 -33.58
N PRO A 191 -6.52 12.46 -34.20
CA PRO A 191 -7.03 11.08 -34.25
C PRO A 191 -5.96 10.06 -34.67
N GLU A 192 -4.98 10.50 -35.46
CA GLU A 192 -3.86 9.67 -35.92
C GLU A 192 -3.02 9.09 -34.77
N THR A 193 -2.93 9.76 -33.62
CA THR A 193 -2.20 9.21 -32.47
C THR A 193 -2.94 8.06 -31.80
N PHE A 194 -4.27 8.09 -31.78
CA PHE A 194 -5.09 7.01 -31.23
C PHE A 194 -5.07 5.79 -32.16
N ASP A 195 -5.20 6.01 -33.47
CA ASP A 195 -5.10 4.95 -34.48
C ASP A 195 -3.71 4.32 -34.52
N ARG A 196 -2.63 5.10 -34.35
CA ARG A 196 -1.27 4.56 -34.24
C ARG A 196 -1.08 3.68 -33.00
N LEU A 197 -1.67 4.05 -31.86
CA LEU A 197 -1.65 3.22 -30.66
C LEU A 197 -2.50 1.96 -30.83
N ALA A 198 -3.68 2.07 -31.43
CA ALA A 198 -4.54 0.92 -31.73
C ALA A 198 -3.89 -0.05 -32.74
N LEU A 199 -3.25 0.46 -33.80
CA LEU A 199 -2.55 -0.33 -34.81
C LEU A 199 -1.27 -0.97 -34.27
N ALA A 200 -0.47 -0.25 -33.47
CA ALA A 200 0.71 -0.82 -32.81
C ALA A 200 0.32 -1.97 -31.86
N ASN A 201 -0.85 -1.86 -31.21
CA ASN A 201 -1.38 -2.91 -30.36
C ASN A 201 -1.91 -4.11 -31.15
N SER A 202 -2.54 -3.90 -32.31
CA SER A 202 -3.03 -4.97 -33.20
C SER A 202 -1.89 -5.78 -33.83
N LEU A 203 -0.76 -5.13 -34.16
CA LEU A 203 0.41 -5.80 -34.73
C LEU A 203 1.23 -6.60 -33.71
N SER A 204 1.12 -6.28 -32.42
CA SER A 204 1.85 -6.96 -31.34
C SER A 204 1.13 -8.22 -30.81
N GLY A 205 -0.17 -8.35 -31.06
CA GLY A 205 -1.03 -9.40 -30.49
C GLY A 205 -1.45 -10.49 -31.48
N LYS A 206 -0.53 -11.33 -31.99
CA LYS A 206 -0.89 -12.68 -32.45
C LYS A 206 -1.27 -13.53 -31.22
N ILE A 207 -2.50 -13.39 -30.75
CA ILE A 207 -3.09 -14.33 -29.78
C ILE A 207 -4.07 -15.23 -30.56
N PRO A 208 -3.83 -16.55 -30.64
CA PRO A 208 -4.79 -17.46 -31.21
C PRO A 208 -6.01 -17.53 -30.29
N LEU A 209 -7.14 -16.99 -30.74
CA LEU A 209 -8.45 -17.21 -30.13
C LEU A 209 -8.88 -18.66 -30.41
N GLY A 210 -8.35 -19.59 -29.62
CA GLY A 210 -8.76 -20.98 -29.58
C GLY A 210 -9.45 -21.28 -28.25
N TYR A 211 -10.73 -20.92 -28.12
CA TYR A 211 -11.60 -21.48 -27.09
C TYR A 211 -12.91 -21.91 -27.76
N SER A 212 -12.96 -23.20 -28.10
CA SER A 212 -14.18 -23.93 -28.38
C SER A 212 -14.84 -24.26 -27.03
N MET A 213 -16.08 -23.82 -26.84
CA MET A 213 -16.92 -24.35 -25.76
C MET A 213 -17.31 -25.79 -26.11
N GLN A 214 -17.15 -26.69 -25.15
CA GLN A 214 -17.91 -27.94 -25.01
C GLN A 214 -18.51 -27.94 -23.61
#